data_AF-A0A7S6MDK7-F1
#
_entry.id   AF-A0A7S6MDK7-F1
#
_cell.length_a   1.000
_cell.length_b   1.000
_cell.length_c   1.000
_cell.angle_alpha   90.00
_cell.angle_beta   90.00
_cell.angle_gamma   90.00
#
_symmetry.space_group_name_H-M   'P 1'
#
loop_
_entity.id
_entity.type
_entity.pdbx_description
1 polymer ?
#
loop_
_entity_poly.entity_id
_entity_poly.type
_entity_poly.pdbx_seq_one_letter_code
_entity_poly.pdbx_strand_id
1 'polypeptide(L)'
;MSHIQASSGDLRTVRGAKSGGARASGAARLFFPAVALLLLAMTAWGFGPFYTKGMAYPGREIAPPIKTVVIIHAVVMSAWMILLFVQPTLISLRRHRLHMTLGKVGAVIALLVCATGLVVAIRSAQVTPGEARIWGLPPKEFFIVPFTAVFIFGAFVALAIAYRKKPAIHRAMMMVGTLSIMSAPISRIDVLNNLYVGTAMERLFGPFFITDVLAVLLVALYATIHRFDRLFAAGVAIIIALSWGIWQAAPTEAWLRIASVFV
;
A
#
# COMPACT_ATOMS: atom_id res chain seq x y z
N MET A 1 57.76 -34.79 53.09
CA MET A 1 56.47 -34.43 52.47
C MET A 1 56.71 -33.19 51.61
N SER A 2 56.36 -33.30 50.33
CA SER A 2 56.81 -32.48 49.21
C SER A 2 56.20 -31.07 49.13
N HIS A 3 57.03 -30.11 48.76
CA HIS A 3 56.64 -28.81 48.17
C HIS A 3 55.82 -28.99 46.89
N ILE A 4 54.69 -28.28 46.75
CA ILE A 4 54.16 -27.83 45.44
C ILE A 4 53.54 -26.43 45.59
N GLN A 5 54.18 -25.44 44.98
CA GLN A 5 53.62 -24.15 44.57
C GLN A 5 52.74 -24.35 43.33
N ALA A 6 51.56 -23.73 43.27
CA ALA A 6 50.81 -23.46 42.04
C ALA A 6 50.07 -22.13 42.21
N SER A 7 50.65 -21.04 41.71
CA SER A 7 50.41 -20.45 40.38
C SER A 7 49.09 -19.67 40.30
N SER A 8 49.22 -18.35 40.48
CA SER A 8 48.22 -17.33 40.16
C SER A 8 48.00 -17.25 38.65
N GLY A 9 46.90 -17.85 38.18
CA GLY A 9 46.44 -17.75 36.80
C GLY A 9 45.74 -16.42 36.52
N ASP A 10 46.46 -15.51 35.90
CA ASP A 10 45.93 -14.31 35.22
C ASP A 10 45.15 -14.75 33.97
N LEU A 11 43.82 -14.62 33.98
CA LEU A 11 42.99 -14.67 32.77
C LEU A 11 42.16 -13.40 32.66
N ARG A 12 42.90 -12.34 32.35
CA ARG A 12 42.48 -11.22 31.51
C ARG A 12 41.40 -11.61 30.49
N THR A 13 40.29 -10.89 30.56
CA THR A 13 39.49 -10.41 29.42
C THR A 13 38.96 -11.45 28.43
N VAL A 14 37.76 -11.99 28.69
CA VAL A 14 36.82 -12.35 27.62
C VAL A 14 36.15 -11.07 27.12
N ARG A 15 36.92 -10.22 26.43
CA ARG A 15 36.41 -9.08 25.66
C ARG A 15 36.33 -9.52 24.20
N GLY A 16 35.12 -9.57 23.65
CA GLY A 16 34.93 -9.41 22.21
C GLY A 16 34.56 -10.66 21.41
N ALA A 17 33.48 -11.36 21.80
CA ALA A 17 32.59 -11.88 20.75
C ALA A 17 31.86 -10.67 20.15
N LYS A 18 32.50 -9.99 19.18
CA LYS A 18 31.77 -9.10 18.27
C LYS A 18 30.66 -9.95 17.67
N SER A 19 29.43 -9.70 18.09
CA SER A 19 28.23 -10.20 17.41
C SER A 19 28.35 -9.74 15.96
N GLY A 20 28.88 -10.62 15.10
CA GLY A 20 28.89 -10.41 13.67
C GLY A 20 27.43 -10.31 13.26
N GLY A 21 26.95 -9.08 13.11
CA GLY A 21 25.57 -8.82 12.69
C GLY A 21 25.33 -9.63 11.43
N ALA A 22 24.49 -10.66 11.54
CA ALA A 22 24.15 -11.53 10.43
C ALA A 22 23.81 -10.64 9.24
N ARG A 23 24.64 -10.66 8.20
CA ARG A 23 24.36 -9.90 6.98
C ARG A 23 22.99 -10.37 6.51
N ALA A 24 22.01 -9.46 6.47
CA ALA A 24 20.70 -9.74 5.93
C ALA A 24 20.88 -10.44 4.57
N SER A 25 20.21 -11.58 4.42
CA SER A 25 20.29 -12.44 3.23
C SER A 25 20.03 -11.62 1.95
N GLY A 26 20.57 -12.05 0.81
CA GLY A 26 20.29 -11.40 -0.47
C GLY A 26 18.79 -11.26 -0.73
N ALA A 27 18.01 -12.27 -0.35
CA ALA A 27 16.55 -12.27 -0.40
C ALA A 27 15.91 -11.13 0.42
N ALA A 28 16.37 -10.91 1.66
CA ALA A 28 15.85 -9.82 2.51
C ALA A 28 16.11 -8.43 1.91
N ARG A 29 17.18 -8.27 1.12
CA ARG A 29 17.49 -7.01 0.42
C ARG A 29 16.57 -6.78 -0.78
N LEU A 30 16.22 -7.84 -1.51
CA LEU A 30 15.42 -7.76 -2.72
C LEU A 30 13.90 -7.78 -2.48
N PHE A 31 13.46 -8.06 -1.25
CA PHE A 31 12.04 -8.12 -0.91
C PHE A 31 11.26 -6.86 -1.31
N PHE A 32 11.64 -5.68 -0.79
CA PHE A 32 10.89 -4.46 -1.06
C PHE A 32 10.89 -4.05 -2.54
N PRO A 33 12.02 -4.13 -3.28
CA PRO A 33 12.01 -3.96 -4.74
C PRO A 33 11.07 -4.93 -5.46
N ALA A 34 11.11 -6.22 -5.12
CA ALA A 34 10.29 -7.24 -5.76
C ALA A 34 8.79 -7.02 -5.49
N VAL A 35 8.43 -6.69 -4.25
CA VAL A 35 7.04 -6.35 -3.88
C VAL A 35 6.59 -5.09 -4.62
N ALA A 36 7.40 -4.03 -4.65
CA ALA A 36 7.04 -2.81 -5.36
C ALA A 36 6.87 -3.05 -6.87
N LEU A 37 7.68 -3.92 -7.48
CA LEU A 37 7.52 -4.35 -8.87
C LEU A 37 6.21 -5.13 -9.08
N LEU A 38 5.87 -6.04 -8.17
CA LEU A 38 4.60 -6.76 -8.19
C LEU A 38 3.41 -5.79 -8.14
N LEU A 39 3.42 -4.84 -7.20
CA LEU A 39 2.33 -3.85 -7.07
C LEU A 39 2.23 -2.94 -8.30
N LEU A 40 3.37 -2.55 -8.89
CA LEU A 40 3.40 -1.80 -10.15
C LEU A 40 2.80 -2.63 -11.30
N ALA A 41 3.17 -3.91 -11.42
CA ALA A 41 2.63 -4.80 -12.44
C ALA A 41 1.11 -5.03 -12.28
N MET A 42 0.64 -5.25 -11.06
CA MET A 42 -0.80 -5.35 -10.78
C MET A 42 -1.54 -4.04 -11.10
N THR A 43 -0.90 -2.88 -10.85
CA THR A 43 -1.47 -1.58 -11.23
C THR A 43 -1.59 -1.43 -12.74
N ALA A 44 -0.53 -1.79 -13.49
CA ALA A 44 -0.55 -1.76 -14.94
C ALA A 44 -1.61 -2.71 -15.52
N TRP A 45 -1.77 -3.91 -14.95
CA TRP A 45 -2.77 -4.88 -15.37
C TRP A 45 -4.20 -4.39 -15.07
N GLY A 46 -4.49 -4.03 -13.82
CA GLY A 46 -5.83 -3.60 -13.41
C GLY A 46 -6.33 -2.34 -14.11
N PHE A 47 -5.43 -1.41 -14.45
CA PHE A 47 -5.75 -0.21 -15.24
C PHE A 47 -5.42 -0.35 -16.74
N GLY A 48 -5.12 -1.55 -17.23
CA GLY A 48 -4.81 -1.81 -18.63
C GLY A 48 -5.87 -1.25 -19.60
N PRO A 49 -7.19 -1.45 -19.38
CA PRO A 49 -8.24 -0.85 -20.22
C PRO A 49 -8.22 0.68 -20.23
N PHE A 50 -7.88 1.32 -19.11
CA PHE A 50 -7.72 2.77 -19.04
C PHE A 50 -6.53 3.23 -19.89
N TYR A 51 -5.36 2.59 -19.73
CA TYR A 51 -4.15 2.98 -20.46
C TYR A 51 -4.22 2.73 -21.97
N THR A 52 -4.91 1.66 -22.38
CA THR A 52 -4.93 1.22 -23.79
C THR A 52 -6.16 1.70 -24.56
N LYS A 53 -7.30 1.86 -23.88
CA LYS A 53 -8.59 2.18 -24.51
C LYS A 53 -9.23 3.46 -23.96
N GLY A 54 -8.65 4.09 -22.94
CA GLY A 54 -9.25 5.27 -22.31
C GLY A 54 -10.59 4.99 -21.62
N MET A 55 -10.81 3.74 -21.18
CA MET A 55 -12.08 3.33 -20.55
C MET A 55 -12.00 3.44 -19.03
N ALA A 56 -13.08 3.90 -18.42
CA ALA A 56 -13.33 3.77 -16.98
C ALA A 56 -13.89 2.38 -16.66
N TYR A 57 -13.74 1.97 -15.41
CA TYR A 57 -14.36 0.73 -14.91
C TYR A 57 -15.87 0.95 -14.66
N PRO A 58 -16.75 -0.05 -14.93
CA PRO A 58 -16.48 -1.36 -15.54
C PRO A 58 -16.70 -1.37 -17.07
N GLY A 59 -15.71 -0.89 -17.84
CA GLY A 59 -15.77 -0.92 -19.31
C GLY A 59 -16.62 0.21 -19.92
N ARG A 60 -16.72 1.35 -19.24
CA ARG A 60 -17.48 2.52 -19.68
C ARG A 60 -16.58 3.63 -20.21
N GLU A 61 -17.12 4.54 -21.00
CA GLU A 61 -16.40 5.76 -21.36
C GLU A 61 -16.19 6.66 -20.14
N ILE A 62 -15.06 7.38 -20.11
CA ILE A 62 -14.82 8.40 -19.09
C ILE A 62 -15.69 9.60 -19.42
N ALA A 63 -16.58 9.97 -18.49
CA ALA A 63 -17.48 11.10 -18.68
C ALA A 63 -16.67 12.38 -19.00
N PRO A 64 -17.05 13.16 -20.04
CA PRO A 64 -16.29 14.33 -20.46
C PRO A 64 -15.93 15.32 -19.34
N PRO A 65 -16.82 15.62 -18.36
CA PRO A 65 -16.50 16.58 -17.28
C PRO A 65 -15.35 16.16 -16.36
N ILE A 66 -15.03 14.86 -16.26
CA ILE A 66 -14.00 14.35 -15.34
C ILE A 66 -12.74 13.85 -16.07
N LYS A 67 -12.76 13.82 -17.42
CA LYS A 67 -11.70 13.21 -18.22
C LYS A 67 -10.31 13.76 -17.90
N THR A 68 -10.18 15.09 -17.84
CA THR A 68 -8.90 15.75 -17.55
C THR A 68 -8.36 15.37 -16.17
N VAL A 69 -9.19 15.44 -15.13
CA VAL A 69 -8.73 15.15 -13.76
C VAL A 69 -8.38 13.68 -13.57
N VAL A 70 -9.11 12.76 -14.23
CA VAL A 70 -8.79 11.32 -14.22
C VAL A 70 -7.44 11.07 -14.89
N ILE A 71 -7.13 11.71 -16.02
CA ILE A 71 -5.83 11.59 -16.70
C ILE A 71 -4.70 12.12 -15.80
N ILE A 72 -4.88 13.30 -15.20
CA ILE A 72 -3.90 13.88 -14.28
C ILE A 72 -3.65 12.92 -13.10
N HIS A 73 -4.73 12.42 -12.48
CA HIS A 73 -4.62 11.47 -11.37
C HIS A 73 -3.89 10.18 -11.80
N ALA A 74 -4.19 9.65 -12.99
CA ALA A 74 -3.53 8.46 -13.51
C ALA A 74 -2.03 8.67 -13.75
N VAL A 75 -1.62 9.84 -14.28
CA VAL A 75 -0.20 10.20 -14.44
C VAL A 75 0.49 10.30 -13.07
N VAL A 76 -0.13 10.98 -12.12
CA VAL A 76 0.39 11.13 -10.75
C VAL A 76 0.50 9.78 -10.03
N MET A 77 -0.50 8.92 -10.16
CA MET A 77 -0.50 7.56 -9.59
C MET A 77 0.54 6.66 -10.26
N SER A 78 0.71 6.76 -11.58
CA SER A 78 1.77 6.05 -12.30
C SER A 78 3.15 6.47 -11.79
N ALA A 79 3.37 7.78 -11.62
CA ALA A 79 4.61 8.31 -11.05
C ALA A 79 4.83 7.81 -9.61
N TRP A 80 3.78 7.74 -8.78
CA TRP A 80 3.86 7.16 -7.44
C TRP A 80 4.31 5.70 -7.46
N MET A 81 3.68 4.86 -8.29
CA MET A 81 4.01 3.43 -8.36
C MET A 81 5.41 3.17 -8.92
N ILE A 82 5.84 3.94 -9.93
CA ILE A 82 7.22 3.90 -10.44
C ILE A 82 8.19 4.30 -9.34
N LEU A 83 7.90 5.38 -8.60
CA LEU A 83 8.77 5.83 -7.52
C LEU A 83 8.85 4.80 -6.39
N LEU A 84 7.73 4.17 -6.02
CA LEU A 84 7.69 3.09 -5.03
C LEU A 84 8.63 1.93 -5.41
N PHE A 85 8.78 1.61 -6.69
CA PHE A 85 9.74 0.61 -7.17
C PHE A 85 11.18 1.13 -7.17
N VAL A 86 11.39 2.36 -7.67
CA VAL A 86 12.72 2.97 -7.76
C VAL A 86 13.36 3.15 -6.37
N GLN A 87 12.61 3.60 -5.38
CA GLN A 87 13.13 3.94 -4.04
C GLN A 87 13.85 2.77 -3.32
N PRO A 88 13.23 1.60 -3.10
CA PRO A 88 13.91 0.46 -2.48
C PRO A 88 14.99 -0.15 -3.40
N THR A 89 14.86 0.00 -4.73
CA THR A 89 15.91 -0.42 -5.68
C THR A 89 17.17 0.41 -5.49
N LEU A 90 17.06 1.72 -5.35
CA LEU A 90 18.18 2.61 -5.06
C LEU A 90 18.87 2.26 -3.74
N ILE A 91 18.10 1.88 -2.71
CA ILE A 91 18.67 1.39 -1.44
C ILE A 91 19.46 0.09 -1.65
N SER A 92 18.91 -0.85 -2.43
CA SER A 92 19.57 -2.13 -2.75
C SER A 92 20.86 -1.94 -3.52
N LEU A 93 20.89 -0.95 -4.43
CA LEU A 93 22.07 -0.51 -5.18
C LEU A 93 22.98 0.45 -4.40
N ARG A 94 22.70 0.72 -3.11
CA ARG A 94 23.45 1.62 -2.23
C ARG A 94 23.53 3.08 -2.72
N ARG A 95 22.59 3.51 -3.57
CA ARG A 95 22.46 4.88 -4.11
C ARG A 95 21.66 5.77 -3.15
N HIS A 96 22.10 5.87 -1.89
CA HIS A 96 21.36 6.56 -0.82
C HIS A 96 21.11 8.05 -1.10
N ARG A 97 22.04 8.76 -1.73
CA ARG A 97 21.86 10.17 -2.10
C ARG A 97 20.67 10.38 -3.04
N LEU A 98 20.55 9.53 -4.07
CA LEU A 98 19.43 9.59 -5.01
C LEU A 98 18.10 9.24 -4.32
N HIS A 99 18.08 8.24 -3.44
CA HIS A 99 16.90 7.91 -2.63
C HIS A 99 16.42 9.14 -1.85
N MET A 100 17.32 9.85 -1.16
CA MET A 100 16.96 11.05 -0.40
C MET A 100 16.48 12.21 -1.28
N THR A 101 17.14 12.44 -2.43
CA THR A 101 16.74 13.51 -3.36
C THR A 101 15.38 13.24 -3.98
N LEU A 102 15.17 12.04 -4.53
CA LEU A 102 13.88 11.64 -5.10
C LEU A 102 12.81 11.49 -4.02
N GLY A 103 13.17 11.22 -2.77
CA GLY A 103 12.22 11.18 -1.65
C GLY A 103 11.51 12.52 -1.42
N LYS A 104 12.16 13.66 -1.69
CA LYS A 104 11.52 14.98 -1.66
C LYS A 104 10.47 15.13 -2.76
N VAL A 105 10.79 14.68 -3.97
CA VAL A 105 9.84 14.62 -5.10
C VAL A 105 8.68 13.69 -4.75
N GLY A 106 8.95 12.57 -4.09
CA GLY A 106 7.94 11.62 -3.62
C GLY A 106 6.94 12.23 -2.63
N ALA A 107 7.39 13.13 -1.75
CA ALA A 107 6.47 13.84 -0.85
C ALA A 107 5.49 14.75 -1.61
N VAL A 108 5.97 15.43 -2.66
CA VAL A 108 5.10 16.25 -3.54
C VAL A 108 4.15 15.36 -4.33
N ILE A 109 4.64 14.25 -4.89
CA ILE A 109 3.78 13.29 -5.60
C ILE A 109 2.70 12.74 -4.66
N ALA A 110 3.03 12.38 -3.41
CA ALA A 110 2.05 11.92 -2.43
C ALA A 110 0.96 12.96 -2.16
N LEU A 111 1.32 14.23 -2.03
CA LEU A 111 0.36 15.32 -1.88
C LEU A 111 -0.56 15.43 -3.10
N LEU A 112 0.01 15.31 -4.31
CA LEU A 112 -0.76 15.31 -5.55
C LEU A 112 -1.67 14.08 -5.67
N VAL A 113 -1.23 12.89 -5.23
CA VAL A 113 -2.06 11.69 -5.15
C VAL A 113 -3.29 11.96 -4.29
N CYS A 114 -3.10 12.53 -3.10
CA CYS A 114 -4.22 12.86 -2.22
C CYS A 114 -5.16 13.91 -2.84
N ALA A 115 -4.61 15.01 -3.35
CA ALA A 115 -5.39 16.11 -3.92
C ALA A 115 -6.21 15.65 -5.14
N THR A 116 -5.54 15.02 -6.11
CA THR A 116 -6.20 14.54 -7.33
C THR A 116 -7.14 13.38 -7.05
N GLY A 117 -6.77 12.47 -6.14
CA GLY A 117 -7.59 11.33 -5.74
C GLY A 117 -8.90 11.76 -5.09
N LEU A 118 -8.87 12.77 -4.22
CA LEU A 118 -10.08 13.30 -3.59
C LEU A 118 -11.03 13.93 -4.62
N VAL A 119 -10.49 14.71 -5.57
CA VAL A 119 -11.28 15.29 -6.65
C VAL A 119 -11.87 14.19 -7.55
N VAL A 120 -11.07 13.19 -7.93
CA VAL A 120 -11.55 12.05 -8.72
C VAL A 120 -12.64 11.27 -7.97
N ALA A 121 -12.49 11.03 -6.67
CA ALA A 121 -13.48 10.32 -5.86
C ALA A 121 -14.85 11.04 -5.88
N ILE A 122 -14.85 12.34 -5.54
CA ILE A 122 -16.07 13.15 -5.48
C ILE A 122 -16.70 13.29 -6.86
N ARG A 123 -15.91 13.73 -7.86
CA ARG A 123 -16.43 13.99 -9.20
C ARG A 123 -16.91 12.72 -9.90
N SER A 124 -16.25 11.59 -9.69
CA SER A 124 -16.70 10.31 -10.25
C SER A 124 -18.05 9.89 -9.67
N ALA A 125 -18.27 10.10 -8.36
CA ALA A 125 -19.54 9.79 -7.74
C ALA A 125 -20.67 10.72 -8.26
N GLN A 126 -20.37 12.01 -8.50
CA GLN A 126 -21.33 12.99 -9.04
C GLN A 126 -21.77 12.70 -10.49
N VAL A 127 -20.85 12.23 -11.35
CA VAL A 127 -21.14 12.05 -12.79
C VAL A 127 -21.49 10.61 -13.18
N THR A 128 -21.32 9.65 -12.27
CA THR A 128 -21.67 8.26 -12.57
C THR A 128 -23.19 8.10 -12.47
N PRO A 129 -23.86 7.50 -13.48
CA PRO A 129 -25.30 7.31 -13.45
C PRO A 129 -25.75 6.53 -12.21
N GLY A 130 -26.89 6.91 -11.62
CA GLY A 130 -27.36 6.35 -10.35
C GLY A 130 -27.72 4.86 -10.41
N GLU A 131 -28.08 4.38 -11.60
CA GLU A 131 -28.36 2.98 -11.91
C GLU A 131 -27.09 2.12 -12.01
N ALA A 132 -25.92 2.73 -12.21
CA ALA A 132 -24.65 2.01 -12.31
C ALA A 132 -24.34 1.28 -11.01
N ARG A 133 -23.76 0.08 -11.12
CA ARG A 133 -23.37 -0.74 -9.98
C ARG A 133 -21.87 -0.98 -10.00
N ILE A 134 -21.22 -0.61 -8.91
CA ILE A 134 -19.79 -0.82 -8.69
C ILE A 134 -19.68 -1.76 -7.50
N TRP A 135 -19.26 -3.01 -7.74
CA TRP A 135 -19.28 -4.05 -6.71
C TRP A 135 -20.66 -4.23 -6.06
N GLY A 136 -21.72 -4.15 -6.87
CA GLY A 136 -23.12 -4.27 -6.42
C GLY A 136 -23.70 -3.01 -5.75
N LEU A 137 -22.89 -2.01 -5.42
CA LEU A 137 -23.33 -0.79 -4.75
C LEU A 137 -23.65 0.34 -5.75
N PRO A 138 -24.64 1.21 -5.48
CA PRO A 138 -24.79 2.48 -6.17
C PRO A 138 -23.54 3.38 -6.03
N PRO A 139 -23.32 4.35 -6.92
CA PRO A 139 -22.13 5.21 -6.89
C PRO A 139 -21.98 5.98 -5.58
N LYS A 140 -23.09 6.42 -4.97
CA LYS A 140 -23.10 7.17 -3.71
C LYS A 140 -22.69 6.34 -2.50
N GLU A 141 -23.10 5.08 -2.45
CA GLU A 141 -22.66 4.14 -1.41
C GLU A 141 -21.19 3.78 -1.62
N PHE A 142 -20.82 3.40 -2.86
CA PHE A 142 -19.45 3.02 -3.20
C PHE A 142 -18.43 4.16 -3.02
N PHE A 143 -18.86 5.43 -3.11
CA PHE A 143 -18.02 6.61 -2.92
C PHE A 143 -17.17 6.57 -1.64
N ILE A 144 -17.62 5.88 -0.58
CA ILE A 144 -16.83 5.73 0.65
C ILE A 144 -15.45 5.15 0.37
N VAL A 145 -15.35 4.18 -0.54
CA VAL A 145 -14.13 3.43 -0.86
C VAL A 145 -13.01 4.37 -1.35
N PRO A 146 -13.16 5.10 -2.47
CA PRO A 146 -12.11 6.02 -2.91
C PRO A 146 -11.96 7.24 -2.00
N PHE A 147 -13.03 7.68 -1.33
CA PHE A 147 -12.97 8.83 -0.43
C PHE A 147 -12.07 8.56 0.79
N THR A 148 -12.32 7.48 1.53
CA THR A 148 -11.53 7.13 2.72
C THR A 148 -10.13 6.66 2.35
N ALA A 149 -9.94 6.01 1.20
CA ALA A 149 -8.63 5.54 0.74
C ALA A 149 -7.60 6.68 0.65
N VAL A 150 -8.00 7.87 0.21
CA VAL A 150 -7.13 9.07 0.16
C VAL A 150 -6.59 9.44 1.55
N PHE A 151 -7.47 9.45 2.55
CA PHE A 151 -7.08 9.82 3.91
C PHE A 151 -6.21 8.75 4.58
N ILE A 152 -6.52 7.48 4.36
CA ILE A 152 -5.73 6.35 4.89
C ILE A 152 -4.32 6.37 4.28
N PHE A 153 -4.22 6.47 2.96
CA PHE A 153 -2.95 6.61 2.25
C PHE A 153 -2.15 7.82 2.77
N GLY A 154 -2.80 8.99 2.81
CA GLY A 154 -2.18 10.23 3.26
C GLY A 154 -1.65 10.12 4.69
N ALA A 155 -2.41 9.52 5.60
CA ALA A 155 -2.01 9.32 6.99
C ALA A 155 -0.77 8.42 7.11
N PHE A 156 -0.77 7.25 6.44
CA PHE A 156 0.38 6.35 6.46
C PHE A 156 1.63 6.95 5.81
N VAL A 157 1.48 7.65 4.68
CA VAL A 157 2.60 8.31 4.00
C VAL A 157 3.13 9.48 4.82
N ALA A 158 2.26 10.29 5.42
CA ALA A 158 2.68 11.35 6.34
C ALA A 158 3.47 10.79 7.52
N LEU A 159 3.00 9.68 8.11
CA LEU A 159 3.69 8.98 9.18
C LEU A 159 5.06 8.44 8.71
N ALA A 160 5.12 7.85 7.52
CA ALA A 160 6.37 7.39 6.93
C ALA A 160 7.39 8.53 6.75
N ILE A 161 6.94 9.72 6.31
CA ILE A 161 7.79 10.90 6.11
C ILE A 161 8.23 11.52 7.44
N ALA A 162 7.31 11.61 8.41
CA ALA A 162 7.60 12.11 9.76
C ALA A 162 8.70 11.26 10.43
N TYR A 163 8.60 9.94 10.28
CA TYR A 163 9.56 8.98 10.83
C TYR A 163 10.63 8.53 9.82
N ARG A 164 10.96 9.35 8.81
CA ARG A 164 11.99 9.03 7.78
C ARG A 164 13.39 8.72 8.35
N LYS A 165 13.70 9.22 9.54
CA LYS A 165 14.97 8.92 10.25
C LYS A 165 14.95 7.56 10.97
N LYS A 166 13.81 6.86 11.01
CA LYS A 166 13.64 5.53 11.60
C LYS A 166 13.28 4.53 10.48
N PRO A 167 14.27 3.87 9.83
CA PRO A 167 14.05 3.08 8.62
C PRO A 167 12.98 1.98 8.75
N ALA A 168 12.86 1.36 9.92
CA ALA A 168 11.84 0.34 10.18
C ALA A 168 10.41 0.91 10.11
N ILE A 169 10.18 2.09 10.70
CA ILE A 169 8.86 2.75 10.64
C ILE A 169 8.62 3.27 9.22
N HIS A 170 9.60 3.97 8.65
CA HIS A 170 9.49 4.56 7.31
C HIS A 170 9.10 3.52 6.25
N ARG A 171 9.82 2.39 6.17
CA ARG A 171 9.54 1.36 5.16
C ARG A 171 8.18 0.70 5.37
N ALA A 172 7.82 0.41 6.64
CA ALA A 172 6.58 -0.27 6.96
C ALA A 172 5.38 0.61 6.61
N MET A 173 5.40 1.87 7.02
CA MET A 173 4.30 2.80 6.76
C MET A 173 4.21 3.18 5.28
N MET A 174 5.33 3.25 4.55
CA MET A 174 5.30 3.49 3.11
C MET A 174 4.68 2.30 2.34
N MET A 175 5.01 1.06 2.73
CA MET A 175 4.43 -0.15 2.16
C MET A 175 2.93 -0.27 2.50
N VAL A 176 2.57 -0.12 3.78
CA VAL A 176 1.16 -0.21 4.24
C VAL A 176 0.32 0.89 3.62
N GLY A 177 0.83 2.13 3.55
CA GLY A 177 0.16 3.23 2.88
C GLY A 177 -0.15 2.91 1.43
N THR A 178 0.79 2.33 0.68
CA THR A 178 0.51 1.95 -0.70
C THR A 178 -0.43 0.75 -0.80
N LEU A 179 -0.27 -0.29 0.03
CA LEU A 179 -1.20 -1.43 0.07
C LEU A 179 -2.65 -0.98 0.35
N SER A 180 -2.85 0.06 1.15
CA SER A 180 -4.20 0.60 1.45
C SER A 180 -4.96 1.13 0.22
N ILE A 181 -4.25 1.47 -0.87
CA ILE A 181 -4.86 1.93 -2.13
C ILE A 181 -4.80 0.89 -3.25
N MET A 182 -4.21 -0.29 -2.99
CA MET A 182 -4.07 -1.35 -3.99
C MET A 182 -5.38 -2.05 -4.35
N SER A 183 -6.46 -1.89 -3.56
CA SER A 183 -7.79 -2.38 -3.95
C SER A 183 -8.28 -1.73 -5.24
N ALA A 184 -7.87 -0.49 -5.55
CA ALA A 184 -8.26 0.16 -6.80
C ALA A 184 -7.80 -0.66 -8.04
N PRO A 185 -6.51 -0.91 -8.30
CA PRO A 185 -6.14 -1.75 -9.43
C PRO A 185 -6.60 -3.21 -9.29
N ILE A 186 -6.49 -3.81 -8.10
CA ILE A 186 -6.73 -5.25 -7.92
C ILE A 186 -8.21 -5.61 -8.13
N SER A 187 -9.15 -4.75 -7.72
CA SER A 187 -10.59 -4.95 -7.93
C SER A 187 -11.04 -4.88 -9.41
N ARG A 188 -10.11 -4.57 -10.32
CA ARG A 188 -10.34 -4.51 -11.77
C ARG A 188 -9.74 -5.71 -12.51
N ILE A 189 -9.19 -6.68 -11.79
CA ILE A 189 -8.59 -7.90 -12.36
C ILE A 189 -9.57 -9.06 -12.19
N ASP A 190 -10.38 -9.33 -13.23
CA ASP A 190 -11.50 -10.28 -13.15
C ASP A 190 -11.07 -11.68 -12.70
N VAL A 191 -9.94 -12.20 -13.20
CA VAL A 191 -9.45 -13.54 -12.83
C VAL A 191 -9.19 -13.69 -11.32
N LEU A 192 -8.81 -12.63 -10.62
CA LEU A 192 -8.61 -12.65 -9.18
C LEU A 192 -9.93 -12.51 -8.43
N ASN A 193 -10.83 -11.66 -8.93
CA ASN A 193 -12.08 -11.35 -8.24
C ASN A 193 -13.13 -12.45 -8.41
N ASN A 194 -13.15 -13.13 -9.55
CA ASN A 194 -14.02 -14.28 -9.81
C ASN A 194 -13.75 -15.48 -8.88
N LEU A 195 -12.66 -15.46 -8.10
CA LEU A 195 -12.38 -16.46 -7.07
C LEU A 195 -13.32 -16.35 -5.85
N TYR A 196 -13.93 -15.18 -5.61
CA TYR A 196 -14.72 -14.94 -4.39
C TYR A 196 -15.99 -14.12 -4.58
N VAL A 197 -16.23 -13.54 -5.75
CA VAL A 197 -17.54 -12.93 -6.07
C VAL A 197 -18.66 -13.96 -5.88
N GLY A 198 -19.76 -13.56 -5.26
CA GLY A 198 -20.88 -14.38 -4.83
C GLY A 198 -20.72 -15.03 -3.44
N THR A 199 -19.54 -14.94 -2.82
CA THR A 199 -19.25 -15.63 -1.55
C THR A 199 -19.42 -14.72 -0.32
N ALA A 200 -19.32 -15.31 0.88
CA ALA A 200 -19.26 -14.55 2.12
C ALA A 200 -18.09 -13.56 2.17
N MET A 201 -16.98 -13.83 1.48
CA MET A 201 -15.81 -12.94 1.48
C MET A 201 -16.11 -11.64 0.74
N GLU A 202 -16.88 -11.68 -0.35
CA GLU A 202 -17.34 -10.47 -1.04
C GLU A 202 -18.27 -9.66 -0.12
N ARG A 203 -19.18 -10.32 0.60
CA ARG A 203 -20.08 -9.61 1.53
C ARG A 203 -19.34 -8.93 2.67
N LEU A 204 -18.24 -9.52 3.14
CA LEU A 204 -17.46 -9.00 4.26
C LEU A 204 -16.48 -7.90 3.85
N PHE A 205 -15.82 -8.05 2.71
CA PHE A 205 -14.68 -7.21 2.31
C PHE A 205 -14.84 -6.53 0.95
N GLY A 206 -15.86 -6.88 0.15
CA GLY A 206 -16.07 -6.34 -1.19
C GLY A 206 -14.77 -6.30 -2.01
N PRO A 207 -14.40 -5.15 -2.61
CA PRO A 207 -13.22 -5.03 -3.47
C PRO A 207 -11.87 -5.17 -2.74
N PHE A 208 -11.84 -5.27 -1.40
CA PHE A 208 -10.61 -5.26 -0.61
C PHE A 208 -10.01 -6.66 -0.42
N PHE A 209 -10.81 -7.72 -0.55
CA PHE A 209 -10.44 -9.07 -0.08
C PHE A 209 -9.10 -9.57 -0.63
N ILE A 210 -8.88 -9.50 -1.95
CA ILE A 210 -7.63 -9.98 -2.56
C ILE A 210 -6.42 -9.14 -2.13
N THR A 211 -6.61 -7.83 -1.96
CA THR A 211 -5.55 -6.93 -1.46
C THR A 211 -5.19 -7.27 -0.02
N ASP A 212 -6.18 -7.56 0.82
CA ASP A 212 -5.99 -7.92 2.22
C ASP A 212 -5.26 -9.27 2.32
N VAL A 213 -5.66 -10.27 1.53
CA VAL A 213 -4.95 -11.56 1.43
C VAL A 213 -3.51 -11.35 0.97
N LEU A 214 -3.28 -10.56 -0.09
CA LEU A 214 -1.94 -10.23 -0.55
C LEU A 214 -1.10 -9.58 0.56
N ALA A 215 -1.66 -8.62 1.29
CA ALA A 215 -0.96 -7.94 2.38
C ALA A 215 -0.54 -8.92 3.50
N VAL A 216 -1.41 -9.86 3.88
CA VAL A 216 -1.07 -10.93 4.84
C VAL A 216 0.03 -11.84 4.30
N LEU A 217 -0.06 -12.26 3.03
CA LEU A 217 0.96 -13.10 2.40
C LEU A 217 2.32 -12.40 2.33
N LEU A 218 2.34 -11.09 2.08
CA LEU A 218 3.58 -10.30 2.08
C LEU A 218 4.21 -10.21 3.48
N VAL A 219 3.41 -10.07 4.54
CA VAL A 219 3.90 -10.11 5.92
C VAL A 219 4.48 -11.49 6.25
N ALA A 220 3.77 -12.57 5.89
CA ALA A 220 4.22 -13.94 6.10
C ALA A 220 5.53 -14.21 5.34
N LEU A 221 5.60 -13.84 4.06
CA LEU A 221 6.80 -13.98 3.23
C LEU A 221 7.97 -13.17 3.78
N TYR A 222 7.75 -11.95 4.28
CA TYR A 222 8.81 -11.17 4.90
C TYR A 222 9.35 -11.85 6.17
N ALA A 223 8.48 -12.50 6.94
CA ALA A 223 8.83 -13.20 8.17
C ALA A 223 9.67 -14.48 7.95
N THR A 224 9.64 -15.09 6.75
CA THR A 224 10.47 -16.26 6.43
C THR A 224 11.91 -15.89 6.07
N ILE A 225 12.13 -14.66 5.56
CA ILE A 225 13.44 -14.19 5.09
C ILE A 225 14.10 -13.17 6.01
N HIS A 226 13.34 -12.61 6.96
CA HIS A 226 13.78 -11.59 7.90
C HIS A 226 13.05 -11.74 9.25
N ARG A 227 13.60 -11.16 10.32
CA ARG A 227 12.90 -11.07 11.61
C ARG A 227 11.51 -10.42 11.42
N PHE A 228 10.50 -11.04 12.01
CA PHE A 228 9.11 -10.58 12.00
C PHE A 228 8.98 -9.08 12.29
N ASP A 229 8.40 -8.34 11.35
CA ASP A 229 8.23 -6.89 11.44
C ASP A 229 6.85 -6.57 12.00
N ARG A 230 6.81 -6.31 13.31
CA ARG A 230 5.58 -6.00 14.05
C ARG A 230 4.88 -4.75 13.53
N LEU A 231 5.62 -3.77 13.03
CA LEU A 231 5.03 -2.53 12.51
C LEU A 231 4.37 -2.77 11.17
N PHE A 232 4.99 -3.58 10.31
CA PHE A 232 4.37 -3.98 9.05
C PHE A 232 3.11 -4.81 9.31
N ALA A 233 3.19 -5.83 10.18
CA ALA A 233 2.04 -6.66 10.53
C ALA A 233 0.89 -5.86 11.18
N ALA A 234 1.20 -4.95 12.11
CA ALA A 234 0.20 -4.09 12.73
C ALA A 234 -0.47 -3.15 11.72
N GLY A 235 0.32 -2.55 10.81
CA GLY A 235 -0.24 -1.72 9.73
C GLY A 235 -1.16 -2.52 8.81
N VAL A 236 -0.79 -3.76 8.46
CA VAL A 236 -1.65 -4.68 7.69
C VAL A 236 -2.93 -5.02 8.45
N ALA A 237 -2.86 -5.32 9.74
CA ALA A 237 -4.05 -5.57 10.56
C ALA A 237 -4.99 -4.36 10.61
N ILE A 238 -4.43 -3.13 10.72
CA ILE A 238 -5.21 -1.89 10.69
C ILE A 238 -5.92 -1.72 9.35
N ILE A 239 -5.25 -1.91 8.21
CA ILE A 239 -5.90 -1.74 6.91
C ILE A 239 -6.99 -2.79 6.69
N ILE A 240 -6.85 -4.03 7.16
CA ILE A 240 -7.90 -5.06 7.06
C ILE A 240 -9.14 -4.67 7.88
N ALA A 241 -8.93 -4.18 9.10
CA ALA A 241 -10.03 -3.69 9.93
C ALA A 241 -10.74 -2.49 9.28
N LEU A 242 -9.98 -1.58 8.66
CA LEU A 242 -10.53 -0.45 7.91
C LEU A 242 -11.26 -0.92 6.65
N SER A 243 -10.72 -1.85 5.88
CA SER A 243 -11.34 -2.46 4.69
C SER A 243 -12.72 -3.03 5.02
N TRP A 244 -12.79 -3.85 6.08
CA TRP A 244 -14.06 -4.38 6.59
C TRP A 244 -15.01 -3.25 7.02
N GLY A 245 -14.55 -2.33 7.87
CA GLY A 245 -15.37 -1.24 8.37
C GLY A 245 -15.93 -0.32 7.27
N ILE A 246 -15.11 0.02 6.27
CA ILE A 246 -15.50 0.82 5.11
C ILE A 246 -16.60 0.10 4.32
N TRP A 247 -16.41 -1.19 4.06
CA TRP A 247 -17.37 -1.98 3.29
C TRP A 247 -18.72 -2.13 4.01
N GLN A 248 -18.69 -2.41 5.31
CA GLN A 248 -19.92 -2.51 6.12
C GLN A 248 -20.61 -1.15 6.33
N ALA A 249 -19.87 -0.04 6.31
CA ALA A 249 -20.42 1.30 6.44
C ALA A 249 -21.05 1.83 5.14
N ALA A 250 -20.62 1.34 3.98
CA ALA A 250 -21.05 1.83 2.66
C ALA A 250 -22.58 1.93 2.46
N PRO A 251 -23.41 0.91 2.82
CA PRO A 251 -24.85 0.97 2.63
C PRO A 251 -25.60 1.67 3.78
N THR A 252 -24.90 2.21 4.78
CA THR A 252 -25.56 2.75 5.98
C THR A 252 -26.07 4.18 5.78
N GLU A 253 -27.20 4.51 6.43
CA GLU A 253 -27.75 5.87 6.47
C GLU A 253 -26.75 6.92 6.98
N ALA A 254 -25.89 6.53 7.93
CA ALA A 254 -24.85 7.41 8.46
C ALA A 254 -23.88 7.86 7.38
N TRP A 255 -23.40 6.92 6.55
CA TRP A 255 -22.56 7.24 5.41
C TRP A 255 -23.33 8.05 4.36
N LEU A 256 -24.56 7.66 4.02
CA LEU A 256 -25.36 8.33 3.00
C LEU A 256 -25.60 9.81 3.32
N ARG A 257 -25.79 10.17 4.60
CA ARG A 257 -25.87 11.58 5.04
C ARG A 257 -24.58 12.35 4.77
N ILE A 258 -23.43 11.75 5.04
CA ILE A 258 -22.11 12.34 4.78
C ILE A 258 -21.90 12.47 3.26
N ALA A 259 -22.15 11.41 2.50
CA ALA A 259 -22.00 11.39 1.06
C ALA A 259 -22.85 12.47 0.37
N SER A 260 -24.06 12.74 0.87
CA SER A 260 -24.98 13.76 0.35
C SER A 260 -24.44 15.19 0.38
N VAL A 261 -23.44 15.47 1.22
CA VAL A 261 -22.77 16.78 1.26
C VAL A 261 -21.89 16.98 0.00
N PHE A 262 -21.44 15.87 -0.60
CA PHE A 262 -20.53 15.88 -1.74
C PHE A 262 -21.18 15.43 -3.06
N VAL A 263 -22.21 14.57 -2.99
CA VAL A 263 -22.78 13.82 -4.13
C VAL A 263 -24.30 13.80 -4.10
#